data_AF-W9YNA6-F1
#
_entry.id   AF-W9YNA6-F1
#
_cell.length_a   1.000
_cell.length_b   1.000
_cell.length_c   1.000
_cell.angle_alpha   90.00
_cell.angle_beta   90.00
_cell.angle_gamma   90.00
#
_symmetry.space_group_name_H-M   'P 1'
#
loop_
_entity.id
_entity.type
_entity.pdbx_description
1 polymer ?
#
loop_
_entity_poly.entity_id
_entity_poly.type
_entity_poly.pdbx_seq_one_letter_code
_entity_poly.pdbx_strand_id
1 'polypeptide(L)'
;MELAIAPPSKVAAGVSLHLPVVVTFTTAAALEEGTLEHESYALPDLSGVWAFVSLTTPDMQQSLAPPRTDLLRGRTADSIHPVHQDQEGDRPTLAYATFRELMITQPGRYRIKINIIDMNTLFADNSPQAAATVLPSIHSPVFDVVEEQDHAICGKQSFALHQGRR
;
A
#
# COMPACT_ATOMS: atom_id res chain seq x y z
N MET A 1 8.48 -1.96 7.68
CA MET A 1 7.51 -1.92 6.57
C MET A 1 6.71 -0.64 6.69
N GLU A 2 6.49 0.07 5.59
CA GLU A 2 5.79 1.35 5.62
C GLU A 2 5.04 1.63 4.32
N LEU A 3 4.16 2.63 4.37
CA LEU A 3 3.41 3.10 3.22
C LEU A 3 4.19 4.22 2.53
N ALA A 4 4.98 3.86 1.51
CA ALA A 4 5.78 4.82 0.76
C ALA A 4 4.92 5.75 -0.11
N ILE A 5 3.82 5.23 -0.68
CA ILE A 5 2.82 6.05 -1.37
C ILE A 5 1.43 5.71 -0.79
N ALA A 6 0.88 6.68 -0.06
CA ALA A 6 -0.45 6.60 0.52
C ALA A 6 -1.54 7.01 -0.51
N PRO A 7 -2.80 6.57 -0.32
CA PRO A 7 -3.90 7.15 -1.07
C PRO A 7 -3.96 8.68 -0.82
N PRO A 8 -4.34 9.49 -1.82
CA PRO A 8 -4.60 10.90 -1.62
C PRO A 8 -5.66 11.13 -0.54
N SER A 9 -5.63 12.29 0.13
CA SER A 9 -6.61 12.65 1.16
C SER A 9 -8.05 12.74 0.62
N LYS A 10 -8.20 12.96 -0.70
CA LYS A 10 -9.48 13.00 -1.39
C LYS A 10 -9.40 12.31 -2.75
N VAL A 11 -10.34 11.40 -3.02
CA VAL A 11 -10.42 10.63 -4.26
C VAL A 11 -11.85 10.65 -4.80
N ALA A 12 -12.02 10.47 -6.11
CA ALA A 12 -13.34 10.43 -6.73
C ALA A 12 -13.92 9.01 -6.69
N ALA A 13 -15.20 8.90 -6.34
CA ALA A 13 -15.94 7.65 -6.40
C ALA A 13 -16.00 7.13 -7.84
N GLY A 14 -15.77 5.82 -8.03
CA GLY A 14 -15.83 5.18 -9.33
C GLY A 14 -14.66 5.50 -10.27
N VAL A 15 -13.68 6.28 -9.83
CA VAL A 15 -12.47 6.63 -10.59
C VAL A 15 -11.28 5.88 -10.00
N SER A 16 -10.44 5.32 -10.88
CA SER A 16 -9.20 4.68 -10.44
C SER A 16 -8.22 5.69 -9.85
N LEU A 17 -7.53 5.31 -8.78
CA LEU A 17 -6.47 6.13 -8.20
C LEU A 17 -5.38 6.41 -9.23
N HIS A 18 -5.08 7.70 -9.44
CA HIS A 18 -4.04 8.11 -10.37
C HIS A 18 -2.64 7.70 -9.90
N LEU A 19 -2.39 7.80 -8.59
CA LEU A 19 -1.16 7.32 -7.96
C LEU A 19 -1.39 5.92 -7.39
N PRO A 20 -0.46 4.98 -7.61
CA PRO A 20 -0.55 3.66 -6.99
C PRO A 20 -0.33 3.77 -5.49
N VAL A 21 -0.98 2.88 -4.73
CA VAL A 21 -0.60 2.67 -3.34
C VAL A 21 0.64 1.78 -3.32
N VAL A 22 1.69 2.20 -2.62
CA VAL A 22 2.97 1.49 -2.58
C VAL A 22 3.39 1.24 -1.15
N VAL A 23 3.73 -0.01 -0.86
CA VAL A 23 4.29 -0.47 0.41
C VAL A 23 5.74 -0.87 0.21
N THR A 24 6.61 -0.47 1.12
CA THR A 24 8.03 -0.82 1.11
C THR A 24 8.40 -1.65 2.35
N PHE A 25 9.39 -2.51 2.15
CA PHE A 25 9.92 -3.43 3.15
C PHE A 25 11.39 -3.07 3.41
N THR A 26 11.74 -2.95 4.68
CA THR A 26 13.08 -2.55 5.16
C THR A 26 13.54 -3.54 6.23
N THR A 27 14.85 -3.73 6.39
CA THR A 27 15.40 -4.54 7.49
C THR A 27 15.46 -3.75 8.79
N ALA A 28 15.40 -4.44 9.93
CA ALA A 28 15.72 -3.85 11.23
C ALA A 28 17.22 -3.51 11.36
N ALA A 29 18.11 -4.23 10.65
CA ALA A 29 19.55 -3.95 10.64
C ALA A 29 19.89 -2.60 10.00
N ALA A 30 19.04 -2.07 9.12
CA ALA A 30 19.16 -0.72 8.56
C ALA A 30 18.71 0.41 9.51
N LEU A 31 18.14 0.08 10.68
CA LEU A 31 17.74 1.07 11.69
C LEU A 31 18.81 1.28 12.77
N GLU A 32 19.80 0.39 12.86
CA GLU A 32 20.96 0.57 13.74
C GLU A 32 22.07 1.26 12.94
N GLU A 33 22.12 2.58 13.04
CA GLU A 33 23.17 3.41 12.44
C GLU A 33 24.56 2.89 12.84
N GLY A 34 25.37 2.50 11.84
CA GLY A 34 26.82 2.70 11.94
C GLY A 34 27.75 1.49 11.84
N THR A 35 27.31 0.28 11.51
CA THR A 35 28.28 -0.78 11.16
C THR A 35 27.65 -1.88 10.34
N LEU A 36 27.73 -1.79 9.00
CA LEU A 36 27.55 -2.95 8.15
C LEU A 36 28.71 -3.01 7.17
N GLU A 37 29.75 -3.73 7.61
CA GLU A 37 30.70 -4.36 6.72
C GLU A 37 29.93 -5.17 5.67
N HIS A 38 30.50 -5.26 4.47
CA HIS A 38 30.02 -6.03 3.31
C HIS A 38 29.86 -7.54 3.64
N GLU A 39 28.88 -7.91 4.46
CA GLU A 39 28.32 -9.24 4.42
C GLU A 39 27.17 -9.19 3.43
N SER A 40 27.22 -10.06 2.41
CA SER A 40 26.12 -10.27 1.49
C SER A 40 24.93 -10.80 2.30
N TYR A 41 24.11 -9.90 2.86
CA TYR A 41 22.84 -10.27 3.44
C TYR A 41 22.03 -10.91 2.32
N ALA A 42 21.96 -12.25 2.32
CA ALA A 42 21.06 -12.97 1.46
C ALA A 42 19.66 -12.40 1.73
N LEU A 43 19.05 -11.81 0.70
CA LEU A 43 17.69 -11.30 0.81
C LEU A 43 16.81 -12.45 1.30
N PRO A 44 15.92 -12.22 2.29
CA PRO A 44 14.99 -13.25 2.72
C PRO A 44 14.17 -13.74 1.51
N ASP A 45 13.77 -15.00 1.52
CA ASP A 45 12.91 -15.55 0.46
C ASP A 45 11.52 -14.87 0.53
N LEU A 46 11.25 -14.02 -0.45
CA LEU A 46 9.99 -13.27 -0.55
C LEU A 46 9.01 -13.91 -1.55
N SER A 47 9.36 -15.05 -2.15
CA SER A 47 8.59 -15.67 -3.25
C SER A 47 7.18 -16.12 -2.84
N GLY A 48 7.00 -16.53 -1.58
CA GLY A 48 5.70 -16.88 -0.99
C GLY A 48 5.02 -15.74 -0.23
N VAL A 49 5.54 -14.51 -0.27
CA VAL A 49 4.94 -13.38 0.45
C VAL A 49 4.01 -12.59 -0.46
N TRP A 50 2.79 -12.32 0.03
CA TRP A 50 1.75 -11.61 -0.71
C TRP A 50 1.18 -10.46 0.12
N ALA A 51 0.86 -9.36 -0.54
CA ALA A 51 0.21 -8.21 0.07
C ALA A 51 -1.20 -8.02 -0.50
N PHE A 52 -2.16 -7.73 0.37
CA PHE A 52 -3.58 -7.59 0.05
C PHE A 52 -4.15 -6.28 0.58
N VAL A 53 -4.85 -5.55 -0.28
CA VAL A 53 -5.58 -4.33 0.06
C VAL A 53 -6.98 -4.69 0.56
N SER A 54 -7.34 -4.10 1.68
CA SER A 54 -8.70 -4.05 2.20
C SER A 54 -9.11 -2.61 2.50
N LEU A 55 -10.41 -2.35 2.43
CA LEU A 55 -11.04 -1.09 2.79
C LEU A 55 -11.76 -1.27 4.13
N THR A 56 -11.54 -0.35 5.07
CA THR A 56 -12.16 -0.37 6.39
C THR A 56 -12.87 0.94 6.69
N THR A 57 -13.69 0.94 7.75
CA THR A 57 -14.17 2.17 8.38
C THR A 57 -12.98 3.00 8.91
N PRO A 58 -13.15 4.33 9.11
CA PRO A 58 -12.07 5.21 9.59
C PRO A 58 -11.45 4.80 10.93
N ASP A 59 -12.27 4.23 11.81
CA ASP A 59 -11.94 3.72 13.15
C ASP A 59 -11.44 2.27 13.15
N MET A 60 -11.39 1.63 11.97
CA MET A 60 -10.94 0.26 11.74
C MET A 60 -11.75 -0.82 12.47
N GLN A 61 -12.94 -0.49 13.00
CA GLN A 61 -13.80 -1.48 13.67
C GLN A 61 -14.45 -2.46 12.68
N GLN A 62 -14.63 -2.05 11.42
CA GLN A 62 -15.28 -2.86 10.40
C GLN A 62 -14.46 -2.94 9.12
N SER A 63 -14.25 -4.17 8.63
CA SER A 63 -13.80 -4.43 7.26
C SER A 63 -14.99 -4.29 6.30
N LEU A 64 -14.85 -3.43 5.30
CA LEU A 64 -15.90 -3.14 4.33
C LEU A 64 -15.69 -3.92 3.04
N ALA A 65 -14.46 -4.00 2.55
CA ALA A 65 -14.11 -4.76 1.35
C ALA A 65 -12.71 -5.38 1.48
N PRO A 66 -12.51 -6.66 1.11
CA PRO A 66 -13.53 -7.68 0.87
C PRO A 66 -14.46 -7.90 2.10
N PRO A 67 -15.67 -8.50 1.93
CA PRO A 67 -16.15 -9.23 0.75
C PRO A 67 -16.88 -8.38 -0.31
N ARG A 68 -17.10 -7.08 -0.08
CA ARG A 68 -17.78 -6.19 -1.04
C ARG A 68 -16.90 -5.88 -2.25
N THR A 69 -16.88 -6.78 -3.23
CA THR A 69 -16.14 -6.65 -4.50
C THR A 69 -16.71 -5.55 -5.40
N ASP A 70 -17.94 -5.12 -5.14
CA ASP A 70 -18.54 -3.96 -5.78
C ASP A 70 -17.93 -2.64 -5.28
N LEU A 71 -17.53 -2.58 -4.00
CA LEU A 71 -17.04 -1.38 -3.32
C LEU A 71 -15.57 -1.08 -3.63
N LEU A 72 -14.69 -2.08 -3.48
CA LEU A 72 -13.27 -1.96 -3.79
C LEU A 72 -12.95 -2.83 -5.01
N ARG A 73 -12.54 -2.16 -6.09
CA ARG A 73 -12.22 -2.78 -7.38
C ARG A 73 -10.76 -2.53 -7.77
N GLY A 74 -10.30 -3.23 -8.81
CA GLY A 74 -8.93 -3.17 -9.31
C GLY A 74 -8.07 -4.32 -8.78
N ARG A 75 -6.74 -4.15 -8.82
CA ARG A 75 -5.79 -5.14 -8.33
C ARG A 75 -5.56 -4.97 -6.83
N THR A 76 -6.28 -5.76 -6.03
CA THR A 76 -6.23 -5.71 -4.56
C THR A 76 -5.22 -6.68 -3.96
N ALA A 77 -4.45 -7.39 -4.78
CA ALA A 77 -3.40 -8.30 -4.35
C ALA A 77 -2.17 -8.11 -5.23
N ASP A 78 -0.98 -8.17 -4.62
CA ASP A 78 0.30 -8.12 -5.32
C ASP A 78 1.32 -9.01 -4.60
N SER A 79 2.27 -9.56 -5.37
CA SER A 79 3.44 -10.25 -4.82
C SER A 79 4.45 -9.23 -4.31
N ILE A 80 5.40 -9.68 -3.47
CA ILE A 80 6.50 -8.81 -3.05
C ILE A 80 7.60 -8.83 -4.12
N HIS A 81 7.98 -7.64 -4.58
CA HIS A 81 8.99 -7.43 -5.62
C HIS A 81 10.30 -6.96 -4.97
N PRO A 82 11.41 -7.71 -5.10
CA PRO A 82 12.71 -7.29 -4.57
C PRO A 82 13.26 -6.09 -5.34
N VAL A 83 14.01 -5.24 -4.64
CA VAL A 83 14.77 -4.13 -5.23
C VAL A 83 16.19 -4.63 -5.52
N HIS A 84 16.55 -4.73 -6.79
CA HIS A 84 17.83 -5.32 -7.23
C HIS A 84 18.98 -4.31 -7.43
N GLN A 85 19.00 -3.19 -6.70
CA GLN A 85 20.01 -2.13 -6.91
C GLN A 85 20.67 -1.66 -5.62
N ASP A 86 21.95 -1.30 -5.76
CA ASP A 86 22.69 -0.48 -4.81
C ASP A 86 21.93 0.84 -4.61
N GLN A 87 21.25 0.97 -3.47
CA GLN A 87 20.53 2.17 -3.13
C GLN A 87 21.51 3.17 -2.52
N GLU A 88 21.72 4.30 -3.18
CA GLU A 88 22.37 5.48 -2.58
C GLU A 88 21.36 6.14 -1.63
N GLY A 89 21.40 5.77 -0.35
CA GLY A 89 20.49 6.32 0.66
C GLY A 89 20.62 5.67 2.03
N ASP A 90 20.21 6.41 3.05
CA ASP A 90 20.38 6.09 4.48
C ASP A 90 19.53 4.90 4.97
N ARG A 91 18.59 4.41 4.13
CA ARG A 91 17.74 3.25 4.41
C ARG A 91 17.56 2.39 3.15
N PRO A 92 18.19 1.21 3.05
CA PRO A 92 17.96 0.32 1.93
C PRO A 92 16.52 -0.21 1.95
N THR A 93 15.72 0.18 0.96
CA THR A 93 14.45 -0.50 0.67
C THR A 93 14.78 -1.84 0.02
N LEU A 94 14.36 -2.94 0.66
CA LEU A 94 14.64 -4.29 0.16
C LEU A 94 13.66 -4.74 -0.90
N ALA A 95 12.40 -4.38 -0.73
CA ALA A 95 11.32 -4.86 -1.56
C ALA A 95 10.11 -3.93 -1.50
N TYR A 96 9.18 -4.12 -2.42
CA TYR A 96 7.94 -3.35 -2.48
C TYR A 96 6.76 -4.19 -2.98
N ALA A 97 5.55 -3.70 -2.70
CA ALA A 97 4.31 -4.14 -3.34
C ALA A 97 3.59 -2.91 -3.89
N THR A 98 2.93 -3.04 -5.04
CA THR A 98 2.25 -1.94 -5.73
C THR A 98 0.80 -2.29 -6.08
N PHE A 99 -0.12 -1.42 -5.67
CA PHE A 99 -1.54 -1.56 -5.97
C PHE A 99 -1.96 -0.44 -6.92
N ARG A 100 -1.96 -0.79 -8.21
CA ARG A 100 -2.37 0.08 -9.30
C ARG A 100 -3.87 -0.06 -9.56
N GLU A 101 -4.46 1.00 -10.10
CA GLU A 101 -5.83 1.01 -10.61
C GLU A 101 -6.90 0.68 -9.55
N LEU A 102 -6.57 0.85 -8.26
CA LEU A 102 -7.55 0.72 -7.19
C LEU A 102 -8.69 1.72 -7.41
N MET A 103 -9.92 1.27 -7.22
CA MET A 103 -11.12 2.09 -7.40
C MET A 103 -12.08 1.83 -6.25
N ILE A 104 -12.61 2.91 -5.66
CA ILE A 104 -13.62 2.85 -4.62
C ILE A 104 -14.90 3.44 -5.19
N THR A 105 -15.97 2.65 -5.25
CA THR A 105 -17.16 2.99 -6.07
C THR A 105 -18.21 3.82 -5.33
N GLN A 106 -18.11 3.93 -4.01
CA GLN A 106 -19.09 4.65 -3.20
C GLN A 106 -18.42 5.79 -2.43
N PRO A 107 -19.03 6.98 -2.38
CA PRO A 107 -18.58 8.06 -1.52
C PRO A 107 -18.62 7.68 -0.05
N GLY A 108 -17.70 8.23 0.73
CA GLY A 108 -17.59 7.96 2.16
C GLY A 108 -16.19 8.26 2.69
N ARG A 109 -15.99 7.99 3.97
CA ARG A 109 -14.69 8.12 4.63
C ARG A 109 -14.14 6.74 4.90
N TYR A 110 -12.90 6.50 4.47
CA TYR A 110 -12.33 5.17 4.51
C TYR A 110 -10.88 5.18 4.96
N ARG A 111 -10.39 3.99 5.26
CA ARG A 111 -8.98 3.69 5.43
C ARG A 111 -8.61 2.47 4.59
N ILE A 112 -7.44 2.50 3.97
CA ILE A 112 -6.84 1.32 3.36
C ILE A 112 -6.05 0.57 4.42
N LYS A 113 -6.26 -0.74 4.52
CA LYS A 113 -5.45 -1.67 5.30
C LYS A 113 -4.76 -2.64 4.35
N ILE A 114 -3.43 -2.70 4.45
CA ILE A 114 -2.59 -3.67 3.74
C ILE A 114 -2.31 -4.83 4.68
N ASN A 115 -2.82 -6.00 4.32
CA ASN A 115 -2.55 -7.26 5.01
C ASN A 115 -1.42 -7.97 4.27
N ILE A 116 -0.48 -8.55 5.01
CA ILE A 116 0.66 -9.25 4.42
C ILE A 116 0.60 -10.69 4.91
N ILE A 117 0.71 -11.63 3.98
CA ILE A 117 0.64 -13.05 4.24
C ILE A 117 1.92 -13.68 3.74
N ASP A 118 2.65 -14.31 4.66
CA ASP A 118 3.80 -15.14 4.35
C ASP A 118 3.35 -16.60 4.22
N MET A 119 3.46 -17.14 3.00
CA MET A 119 3.12 -18.52 2.67
C MET A 119 4.35 -19.43 2.61
N ASN A 120 5.57 -18.90 2.79
CA ASN A 120 6.79 -19.72 2.74
C ASN A 120 6.77 -20.80 3.84
N THR A 121 6.15 -20.50 4.98
CA THR A 121 5.99 -21.44 6.10
C THR A 121 5.16 -22.67 5.73
N LEU A 122 4.31 -22.61 4.70
CA LEU A 122 3.53 -23.76 4.21
C LEU A 122 4.37 -24.86 3.58
N PHE A 123 5.55 -24.51 3.06
CA PHE A 123 6.39 -25.40 2.27
C PHE A 123 7.71 -25.76 2.95
N ALA A 124 8.02 -25.12 4.08
CA ALA A 124 9.28 -25.29 4.81
C ALA A 124 9.30 -26.58 5.67
N ASP A 125 8.20 -26.88 6.34
CA ASP A 125 8.04 -28.09 7.13
C ASP A 125 7.02 -28.98 6.43
N ASN A 126 7.35 -30.22 6.07
CA ASN A 126 6.43 -31.25 5.56
C ASN A 126 5.37 -31.67 6.61
N SER A 127 4.96 -30.74 7.48
CA SER A 127 3.92 -30.85 8.48
C SER A 127 2.57 -30.58 7.80
N PRO A 128 1.60 -31.51 7.91
CA PRO A 128 0.23 -31.31 7.42
C PRO A 128 -0.54 -30.20 8.17
N GLN A 129 0.11 -29.48 9.08
CA GLN A 129 -0.43 -28.37 9.88
C GLN A 129 0.27 -27.03 9.63
N ALA A 130 1.20 -26.95 8.68
CA ALA A 130 1.79 -25.68 8.31
C ALA A 130 0.69 -24.71 7.84
N ALA A 131 0.65 -23.51 8.45
CA ALA A 131 -0.30 -22.45 8.11
C ALA A 131 0.46 -21.23 7.57
N ALA A 132 -0.21 -20.47 6.71
CA ALA A 132 0.31 -19.18 6.27
C ALA A 132 0.33 -18.22 7.47
N THR A 133 1.39 -17.43 7.59
CA THR A 133 1.55 -16.47 8.68
C THR A 133 1.03 -15.11 8.24
N VAL A 134 0.13 -14.51 9.02
CA VAL A 134 -0.31 -13.13 8.80
C VAL A 134 0.66 -12.20 9.54
N LEU A 135 1.37 -11.37 8.79
CA LEU A 135 2.30 -10.37 9.34
C LEU A 135 1.52 -9.11 9.77
N PRO A 136 2.13 -8.23 10.60
CA PRO A 136 1.52 -6.97 11.01
C PRO A 136 1.04 -6.15 9.81
N SER A 137 -0.21 -5.70 9.86
CA SER A 137 -0.82 -4.91 8.79
C SER A 137 -0.40 -3.45 8.83
N ILE A 138 -0.39 -2.81 7.67
CA ILE A 138 -0.13 -1.37 7.51
C ILE A 138 -1.45 -0.67 7.21
N HIS A 139 -1.59 0.53 7.74
CA HIS A 139 -2.81 1.32 7.64
C HIS A 139 -2.51 2.68 7.02
N SER A 140 -3.27 3.08 6.00
CA SER A 140 -3.21 4.44 5.47
C SER A 140 -3.78 5.45 6.47
N PRO A 141 -3.56 6.76 6.31
CA PRO A 141 -4.44 7.78 6.89
C PRO A 141 -5.90 7.60 6.43
N VAL A 142 -6.83 8.25 7.14
CA VAL A 142 -8.22 8.37 6.67
C VAL A 142 -8.27 9.30 5.48
N PHE A 143 -9.03 8.93 4.46
CA PHE A 143 -9.26 9.76 3.28
C PHE A 143 -10.74 9.76 2.89
N ASP A 144 -11.13 10.78 2.14
CA ASP A 144 -12.50 10.98 1.69
C ASP A 144 -12.66 10.53 0.23
N VAL A 145 -13.66 9.70 -0.04
CA VAL A 145 -14.15 9.41 -1.38
C VAL A 145 -15.36 10.31 -1.60
N VAL A 146 -15.27 11.20 -2.59
CA VAL A 146 -16.33 12.15 -2.93
C VAL A 146 -16.91 11.81 -4.30
N GLU A 147 -18.09 12.34 -4.61
CA GLU A 147 -18.64 12.24 -5.96
C GLU A 147 -17.66 12.82 -6.99
N GLU A 148 -17.61 12.25 -8.19
CA GLU A 148 -16.68 12.67 -9.25
C GLU A 148 -16.80 14.18 -9.55
N GLN A 149 -18.01 14.71 -9.52
CA GLN A 149 -18.33 16.11 -9.76
C GLN A 149 -17.69 17.04 -8.71
N ASP A 150 -17.63 16.60 -7.45
CA ASP A 150 -17.06 17.37 -6.34
C ASP A 150 -15.52 17.32 -6.33
N HIS A 151 -14.93 16.28 -6.91
CA HIS A 151 -13.49 16.15 -7.07
C HIS A 151 -12.94 17.17 -8.09
N ALA A 152 -13.64 17.34 -9.22
CA ALA A 152 -13.25 18.27 -10.28
C ALA A 152 -13.27 19.75 -9.85
N ILE A 153 -14.09 20.11 -8.86
CA ILE A 153 -14.17 21.49 -8.34
C ILE A 153 -12.90 21.85 -7.55
N CYS A 154 -12.30 20.89 -6.85
CA CYS A 154 -11.07 21.11 -6.09
C CYS A 154 -9.85 21.31 -7.00
N GLY A 155 -9.80 20.64 -8.17
CA GLY A 155 -8.73 20.81 -9.16
C GLY A 155 -8.78 22.12 -9.96
N LYS A 156 -9.93 22.81 -10.00
CA LYS A 156 -10.12 24.04 -10.80
C LYS A 156 -9.85 25.34 -10.03
N GLN A 157 -9.70 25.29 -8.70
CA GLN A 157 -9.44 26.50 -7.90
C GLN A 157 -7.95 26.92 -7.88
N SER A 158 -7.01 26.11 -8.36
CA SER A 158 -5.58 26.46 -8.35
C SER A 158 -5.11 27.28 -9.56
N PHE A 159 -5.93 27.48 -10.60
CA PHE A 159 -5.52 28.16 -11.84
C PHE A 159 -6.23 29.50 -12.11
N ALA A 160 -7.16 29.93 -11.26
CA ALA A 160 -7.98 31.14 -11.50
C ALA A 160 -7.44 32.43 -10.86
N LEU A 161 -6.16 32.47 -10.48
CA LEU A 161 -5.52 33.66 -9.89
C LEU A 161 -4.17 33.91 -10.53
N HIS A 162 -4.10 34.22 -11.84
CA HIS A 162 -2.96 34.92 -12.46
C HIS A 162 -3.30 35.50 -13.86
N GLN A 163 -4.52 36.02 -14.04
CA GLN A 163 -4.78 36.96 -15.14
C GLN A 163 -5.46 38.20 -14.58
N GLY A 164 -4.66 39.25 -14.41
CA GLY A 164 -5.19 40.56 -14.06
C GLY A 164 -4.17 41.44 -13.38
N ARG A 165 -3.23 42.01 -14.14
CA ARG A 165 -2.91 43.44 -14.03
C ARG A 165 -2.19 43.91 -15.28
N ARG A 166 -2.82 44.92 -15.89
CA ARG A 166 -2.29 45.79 -16.93
C ARG A 166 -1.08 46.55 -16.44
#